data_AF-A0A120E6U2-F1
#
_entry.id   AF-A0A120E6U2-F1
#
_cell.length_a   1.000
_cell.length_b   1.000
_cell.length_c   1.000
_cell.angle_alpha   90.00
_cell.angle_beta   90.00
_cell.angle_gamma   90.00
#
_symmetry.space_group_name_H-M   'P 1'
#
loop_
_entity.id
_entity.type
_entity.pdbx_description
1 polymer ?
#
loop_
_entity_poly.entity_id
_entity_poly.type
_entity_poly.pdbx_seq_one_letter_code
_entity_poly.pdbx_strand_id
1 'polypeptide(L)'
;MTTPPESSACLLCGAPSTLRCSACALKAGIDQFFCSKEHQKLVWPVHRLVCGERAHPFRLPPFSQEEADVLLERLAKPPTDSKQAELQARFLTLVEHGQVRGSDIQSKVKHLVGQECAIARPPVSSTPSMPQVEGFIKAYDHFTMDNAHPIATDSLWFSLFCHRLASHVPILNRMDDAMAANERLTHDWLFKLQEKSFGSLLSFVDASLVGAESPERVRFCLAACVRVQEAYRNVTAS
;
A
#
# COMPACT_ATOMS: atom_id res chain seq x y z
N MET A 1 -9.17 31.91 -15.07
CA MET A 1 -8.56 30.63 -15.46
C MET A 1 -8.91 29.62 -14.38
N THR A 2 -9.89 28.77 -14.65
CA THR A 2 -10.36 27.72 -13.75
C THR A 2 -9.31 26.62 -13.68
N THR A 3 -8.82 26.33 -12.48
CA THR A 3 -8.03 25.14 -12.16
C THR A 3 -8.77 23.91 -12.68
N PRO A 4 -8.11 22.98 -13.39
CA PRO A 4 -8.72 21.68 -13.68
C PRO A 4 -9.07 21.00 -12.35
N PRO A 5 -10.15 20.22 -12.26
CA PRO A 5 -10.39 19.42 -11.07
C PRO A 5 -9.17 18.52 -10.83
N GLU A 6 -8.83 18.27 -9.57
CA GLU A 6 -7.70 17.46 -9.09
C GLU A 6 -7.67 16.00 -9.62
N SER A 7 -8.60 15.66 -10.52
CA SER A 7 -8.88 14.35 -11.11
C SER A 7 -8.14 14.09 -12.43
N SER A 8 -6.95 14.63 -12.67
CA SER A 8 -6.20 14.37 -13.92
C SER A 8 -4.67 14.41 -13.74
N ALA A 9 -4.17 13.97 -12.60
CA ALA A 9 -2.74 13.93 -12.30
C ALA A 9 -2.22 12.49 -12.30
N CYS A 10 -1.03 12.29 -12.85
CA CYS A 10 -0.37 10.98 -12.87
C CYS A 10 -0.21 10.44 -11.45
N LEU A 11 -0.66 9.20 -11.26
CA LEU A 11 -0.59 8.47 -10.00
C LEU A 11 0.82 8.45 -9.42
N LEU A 12 1.81 8.28 -10.30
CA LEU A 12 3.20 8.11 -9.92
C LEU A 12 3.93 9.42 -9.63
N CYS A 13 3.79 10.44 -10.50
CA CYS A 13 4.65 11.65 -10.46
C CYS A 13 3.89 12.97 -10.35
N GLY A 14 2.56 12.93 -10.32
CA GLY A 14 1.72 14.13 -10.21
C GLY A 14 1.57 14.97 -11.49
N ALA A 15 2.30 14.65 -12.57
CA ALA A 15 2.21 15.39 -13.83
C ALA A 15 0.79 15.31 -14.43
N PRO A 16 0.29 16.37 -15.10
CA PRO A 16 -1.00 16.34 -15.79
C PRO A 16 -1.12 15.15 -16.75
N SER A 17 -2.28 14.52 -16.79
CA SER A 17 -2.54 13.32 -17.58
C SER A 17 -4.01 13.19 -17.98
N THR A 18 -4.23 12.69 -19.19
CA THR A 18 -5.55 12.24 -19.69
C THR A 18 -5.61 10.72 -19.91
N LEU A 19 -4.47 10.04 -19.78
CA LEU A 19 -4.39 8.58 -19.96
C LEU A 19 -4.81 7.91 -18.66
N ARG A 20 -5.99 7.29 -18.68
CA ARG A 20 -6.57 6.57 -17.55
C ARG A 20 -6.51 5.05 -17.69
N CYS A 21 -6.48 4.34 -16.57
CA CYS A 21 -6.66 2.89 -16.54
C CYS A 21 -8.11 2.52 -16.87
N SER A 22 -8.33 1.94 -18.06
CA SER A 22 -9.68 1.56 -18.52
C SER A 22 -10.35 0.56 -17.58
N ALA A 23 -9.61 -0.39 -17.01
CA ALA A 23 -10.17 -1.38 -16.09
C ALA A 23 -10.69 -0.74 -14.79
N CYS A 24 -9.96 0.21 -14.19
CA CYS A 24 -10.43 0.92 -13.00
C CYS A 24 -11.67 1.77 -13.31
N ALA A 25 -11.63 2.49 -14.44
CA ALA A 25 -12.75 3.34 -14.85
C ALA A 25 -14.02 2.52 -15.12
N LEU A 26 -13.90 1.41 -15.85
CA LEU A 26 -15.05 0.59 -16.26
C LEU A 26 -15.59 -0.30 -15.14
N LYS A 27 -14.72 -0.86 -14.28
CA LYS A 27 -15.13 -1.88 -13.31
C LYS A 27 -15.32 -1.37 -11.89
N ALA A 28 -14.73 -0.23 -11.55
CA ALA A 28 -14.78 0.35 -10.21
C ALA A 28 -15.24 1.81 -10.19
N GLY A 29 -15.47 2.42 -11.36
CA GLY A 29 -15.94 3.81 -11.45
C GLY A 29 -14.92 4.84 -10.95
N ILE A 30 -13.64 4.48 -10.87
CA ILE A 30 -12.57 5.41 -10.46
C ILE A 30 -11.55 5.62 -11.58
N ASP A 31 -11.06 6.84 -11.72
CA ASP A 31 -10.04 7.18 -12.70
C ASP A 31 -8.64 7.20 -12.06
N GLN A 32 -7.79 6.26 -12.48
CA GLN A 32 -6.36 6.22 -12.15
C GLN A 32 -5.57 6.67 -13.37
N PHE A 33 -4.84 7.78 -13.26
CA PHE A 33 -4.17 8.43 -14.40
C PHE A 33 -2.66 8.15 -14.45
N PHE A 34 -2.10 8.13 -15.65
CA PHE A 34 -0.66 7.98 -15.91
C PHE A 34 -0.24 8.99 -16.96
N CYS A 35 0.81 9.78 -16.75
CA CYS A 35 1.26 10.73 -17.79
C CYS A 35 1.84 10.02 -19.02
N SER A 36 2.20 8.73 -18.91
CA SER A 36 2.74 7.93 -20.02
C SER A 36 2.51 6.43 -19.80
N LYS A 37 2.69 5.64 -20.87
CA LYS A 37 2.66 4.17 -20.80
C LYS A 37 3.83 3.63 -19.98
N GLU A 38 4.95 4.34 -19.94
CA GLU A 38 6.14 3.97 -19.18
C GLU A 38 5.86 4.04 -17.68
N HIS A 39 5.19 5.10 -17.21
CA HIS A 39 4.77 5.21 -15.81
C HIS A 39 3.74 4.14 -15.45
N GLN A 40 2.79 3.85 -16.36
CA GLN A 40 1.84 2.75 -16.16
C GLN A 40 2.57 1.40 -16.05
N LYS A 41 3.50 1.09 -16.96
CA LYS A 41 4.29 -0.15 -16.95
C LYS A 41 5.12 -0.29 -15.68
N LEU A 42 5.71 0.81 -15.21
CA LEU A 42 6.51 0.84 -13.99
C LEU A 42 5.67 0.43 -12.76
N VAL A 43 4.44 0.94 -12.64
CA VAL A 43 3.59 0.63 -11.49
C VAL A 43 2.77 -0.65 -11.66
N TRP A 44 2.66 -1.16 -12.89
CA TRP A 44 1.81 -2.30 -13.23
C TRP A 44 1.97 -3.53 -12.33
N PRO A 45 3.19 -3.95 -11.92
CA PRO A 45 3.37 -5.12 -11.06
C PRO A 45 2.57 -5.05 -9.75
N VAL A 46 2.41 -3.84 -9.20
CA VAL A 46 1.62 -3.59 -7.98
C VAL A 46 0.19 -3.22 -8.35
N HIS A 47 -0.01 -2.31 -9.31
CA HIS A 47 -1.36 -1.83 -9.68
C HIS A 47 -2.27 -2.98 -10.12
N ARG A 48 -1.77 -4.00 -10.83
CA ARG A 48 -2.57 -5.18 -11.24
C ARG A 48 -3.20 -5.92 -10.04
N LEU A 49 -2.58 -5.84 -8.86
CA LEU A 49 -3.05 -6.47 -7.62
C LEU A 49 -4.22 -5.71 -6.97
N VAL A 50 -4.50 -4.49 -7.44
CA VAL A 50 -5.55 -3.63 -6.89
C VAL A 50 -6.36 -2.95 -8.00
N CYS A 51 -6.25 -3.41 -9.24
CA CYS A 51 -6.91 -2.85 -10.43
C CYS A 51 -8.28 -3.51 -10.68
N GLY A 52 -9.13 -2.84 -11.46
CA GLY A 52 -10.46 -3.34 -11.82
C GLY A 52 -11.39 -3.27 -10.62
N GLU A 53 -12.13 -4.35 -10.34
CA GLU A 53 -13.10 -4.43 -9.22
C GLU A 53 -12.47 -4.24 -7.84
N ARG A 54 -11.15 -4.47 -7.73
CA ARG A 54 -10.37 -4.24 -6.50
C ARG A 54 -9.94 -2.78 -6.32
N ALA A 55 -10.19 -1.92 -7.29
CA ALA A 55 -9.73 -0.53 -7.26
C ALA A 55 -10.57 0.33 -6.31
N HIS A 56 -11.88 0.07 -6.24
CA HIS A 56 -12.80 0.74 -5.33
C HIS A 56 -14.01 -0.15 -4.96
N PRO A 57 -14.30 -0.33 -3.66
CA PRO A 57 -13.41 -0.07 -2.53
C PRO A 57 -12.04 -0.72 -2.73
N PHE A 58 -10.98 -0.07 -2.26
CA PHE A 58 -9.63 -0.60 -2.45
C PHE A 58 -9.50 -1.92 -1.70
N ARG A 59 -9.15 -2.98 -2.43
CA ARG A 59 -9.01 -4.33 -1.89
C ARG A 59 -7.68 -4.91 -2.31
N LEU A 60 -6.95 -5.46 -1.34
CA LEU A 60 -5.80 -6.31 -1.62
C LEU A 60 -6.27 -7.62 -2.26
N PRO A 61 -5.38 -8.34 -2.96
CA PRO A 61 -5.68 -9.70 -3.40
C PRO A 61 -6.14 -10.58 -2.24
N PRO A 62 -7.00 -11.57 -2.49
CA PRO A 62 -7.35 -12.56 -1.47
C PRO A 62 -6.12 -13.29 -0.93
N PHE A 63 -6.19 -13.73 0.33
CA PHE A 63 -5.11 -14.49 0.96
C PHE A 63 -4.81 -15.75 0.15
N SER A 64 -3.57 -15.94 -0.28
CA SER A 64 -3.19 -16.97 -1.23
C SER A 64 -2.83 -18.30 -0.54
N GLN A 65 -2.82 -19.40 -1.29
CA GLN A 65 -2.36 -20.68 -0.76
C GLN A 65 -0.87 -20.64 -0.41
N GLU A 66 -0.07 -19.95 -1.23
CA GLU A 66 1.36 -19.75 -0.97
C GLU A 66 1.60 -18.96 0.32
N GLU A 67 0.76 -17.96 0.60
CA GLU A 67 0.79 -17.22 1.88
C GLU A 67 0.45 -18.11 3.07
N ALA A 68 -0.56 -18.97 2.92
CA ALA A 68 -0.91 -19.98 3.92
C ALA A 68 0.25 -20.95 4.18
N ASP A 69 0.90 -21.46 3.13
CA ASP A 69 1.99 -22.43 3.24
C ASP A 69 3.21 -21.83 3.94
N VAL A 70 3.62 -20.61 3.56
CA VAL A 70 4.72 -19.87 4.21
C VAL A 70 4.41 -19.59 5.68
N LEU A 71 3.16 -19.21 5.99
CA LEU A 71 2.73 -18.94 7.36
C LEU A 71 2.79 -20.22 8.21
N LEU A 72 2.28 -21.33 7.70
CA LEU A 72 2.31 -22.62 8.39
C LEU A 72 3.74 -23.12 8.61
N GLU A 73 4.60 -23.00 7.61
CA GLU A 73 6.02 -23.35 7.74
C GLU A 73 6.71 -22.54 8.85
N ARG A 74 6.41 -21.24 8.94
CA ARG A 74 6.96 -20.37 9.99
C ARG A 74 6.44 -20.70 11.37
N LEU A 75 5.15 -21.04 11.50
CA LEU A 75 4.56 -21.43 12.78
C LEU A 75 5.07 -22.78 13.27
N ALA A 76 5.49 -23.66 12.35
CA ALA A 76 6.08 -24.95 12.69
C ALA A 76 7.53 -24.83 13.21
N LYS A 77 8.22 -23.71 12.96
CA LYS A 77 9.61 -23.48 13.38
C LYS A 77 9.66 -22.67 14.68
N PRO A 78 10.59 -22.99 15.61
CA PRO A 78 10.80 -22.16 16.78
C PRO A 78 11.25 -20.74 16.37
N PRO A 79 10.89 -19.71 17.14
CA PRO A 79 11.27 -18.35 16.82
C PRO A 79 12.79 -18.16 16.91
N THR A 80 13.38 -17.44 15.95
CA THR A 80 14.83 -17.17 15.95
C THR A 80 15.22 -15.94 16.77
N ASP A 81 14.27 -15.07 17.08
CA ASP A 81 14.45 -13.88 17.89
C ASP A 81 13.19 -13.52 18.70
N SER A 82 13.30 -12.54 19.61
CA SER A 82 12.21 -12.11 20.48
C SER A 82 11.02 -11.53 19.73
N LYS A 83 11.26 -10.83 18.61
CA LYS A 83 10.21 -10.24 17.80
C LYS A 83 9.40 -11.32 17.09
N GLN A 84 10.07 -12.34 16.54
CA GLN A 84 9.39 -13.49 15.96
C GLN A 84 8.60 -14.27 17.00
N ALA A 85 9.14 -14.44 18.21
CA ALA A 85 8.45 -15.12 19.31
C ALA A 85 7.14 -14.40 19.69
N GLU A 86 7.21 -13.07 19.83
CA GLU A 86 6.05 -12.24 20.11
C GLU A 86 4.99 -12.35 18.99
N LEU A 87 5.42 -12.26 17.72
CA LEU A 87 4.52 -12.34 16.58
C LEU A 87 3.83 -13.70 16.46
N GLN A 88 4.58 -14.80 16.64
CA GLN A 88 4.03 -16.15 16.64
C GLN A 88 3.01 -16.31 17.78
N ALA A 89 3.34 -15.91 19.01
CA ALA A 89 2.43 -15.99 20.15
C ALA A 89 1.14 -15.20 19.90
N ARG A 90 1.27 -13.98 19.38
CA ARG A 90 0.12 -13.12 19.10
C ARG A 90 -0.77 -13.69 18.00
N PHE A 91 -0.18 -14.23 16.95
CA PHE A 91 -0.93 -14.89 15.88
C PHE A 91 -1.73 -16.08 16.42
N LEU A 92 -1.11 -16.91 17.25
CA LEU A 92 -1.78 -18.04 17.89
C LEU A 92 -2.97 -17.58 18.72
N THR A 93 -2.81 -16.53 19.55
CA THR A 93 -3.91 -15.93 20.31
C THR A 93 -5.05 -15.45 19.41
N LEU A 94 -4.73 -14.77 18.30
CA LEU A 94 -5.75 -14.27 17.36
C LEU A 94 -6.50 -15.40 16.65
N VAL A 95 -5.79 -16.46 16.28
CA VAL A 95 -6.38 -17.64 15.66
C VAL A 95 -7.24 -18.42 16.66
N GLU A 96 -6.83 -18.50 17.93
CA GLU A 96 -7.61 -19.10 19.01
C GLU A 96 -8.90 -18.32 19.29
N HIS A 97 -8.82 -16.98 19.28
CA HIS A 97 -9.94 -16.08 19.54
C HIS A 97 -10.82 -15.82 18.31
N GLY A 98 -10.33 -16.12 17.10
CA GLY A 98 -11.06 -15.95 15.85
C GLY A 98 -12.25 -16.92 15.73
N GLN A 99 -13.40 -16.43 15.25
CA GLN A 99 -14.68 -17.16 15.14
C GLN A 99 -14.70 -18.31 14.11
N VAL A 100 -13.56 -18.89 13.72
CA VAL A 100 -13.50 -20.00 12.77
C VAL A 100 -13.65 -21.33 13.52
N ARG A 101 -14.73 -22.08 13.26
CA ARG A 101 -14.94 -23.42 13.82
C ARG A 101 -13.93 -24.42 13.24
N GLY A 102 -13.11 -25.04 14.08
CA GLY A 102 -12.12 -26.06 13.70
C GLY A 102 -11.07 -26.26 14.81
N SER A 103 -10.56 -27.49 14.96
CA SER A 103 -9.76 -27.93 16.12
C SER A 103 -8.24 -27.67 16.04
N ASP A 104 -7.72 -27.18 14.90
CA ASP A 104 -6.29 -26.88 14.76
C ASP A 104 -6.00 -25.62 13.91
N ILE A 105 -4.80 -25.06 14.10
CA ILE A 105 -4.32 -23.84 13.43
C ILE A 105 -4.22 -24.04 11.91
N GLN A 106 -3.87 -25.24 11.45
CA GLN A 106 -3.71 -25.53 10.03
C GLN A 106 -5.03 -25.35 9.28
N SER A 107 -6.11 -25.89 9.83
CA SER A 107 -7.46 -25.79 9.29
C SER A 107 -7.94 -24.34 9.29
N LYS A 108 -7.63 -23.58 10.36
CA LYS A 108 -7.98 -22.16 10.46
C LYS A 108 -7.23 -21.31 9.43
N VAL A 109 -5.94 -21.54 9.21
CA VAL A 109 -5.15 -20.84 8.18
C VAL A 109 -5.66 -21.20 6.78
N LYS A 110 -5.94 -22.47 6.50
CA LYS A 110 -6.51 -22.91 5.20
C LYS A 110 -7.86 -22.28 4.91
N HIS A 111 -8.69 -22.04 5.94
CA HIS A 111 -9.98 -21.36 5.78
C HIS A 111 -9.85 -19.89 5.33
N LEU A 112 -8.71 -19.24 5.58
CA LEU A 112 -8.46 -17.88 5.12
C LEU A 112 -8.15 -17.82 3.62
N VAL A 113 -7.74 -18.93 3.00
CA VAL A 113 -7.37 -18.95 1.58
C VAL A 113 -8.56 -18.56 0.71
N GLY A 114 -8.35 -17.60 -0.19
CA GLY A 114 -9.38 -17.03 -1.05
C GLY A 114 -10.29 -16.00 -0.39
N GLN A 115 -10.13 -15.72 0.92
CA GLN A 115 -10.86 -14.65 1.59
C GLN A 115 -10.24 -13.29 1.27
N GLU A 116 -11.10 -12.33 0.93
CA GLU A 116 -10.70 -10.94 0.75
C GLU A 116 -10.39 -10.33 2.12
N CYS A 117 -9.22 -9.70 2.24
CA CYS A 117 -8.87 -8.94 3.43
C CYS A 117 -9.19 -7.46 3.18
N ALA A 118 -10.12 -6.90 3.96
CA ALA A 118 -10.30 -5.45 3.98
C ALA A 118 -9.01 -4.80 4.52
N ILE A 119 -8.67 -3.60 4.06
CA ILE A 119 -7.59 -2.79 4.70
C ILE A 119 -8.00 -2.36 6.13
N ALA A 120 -9.22 -2.67 6.56
CA ALA A 120 -9.65 -2.48 7.94
C ALA A 120 -8.91 -3.43 8.89
N ARG A 121 -7.87 -2.88 9.52
CA ARG A 121 -7.17 -3.35 10.72
C ARG A 121 -6.86 -4.86 10.70
N PRO A 122 -5.81 -5.29 9.98
CA PRO A 122 -5.24 -6.59 10.29
C PRO A 122 -4.62 -6.48 11.69
N PRO A 123 -4.76 -7.52 12.54
CA PRO A 123 -3.75 -7.72 13.54
C PRO A 123 -2.40 -7.92 12.81
N VAL A 124 -1.47 -6.97 12.99
CA VAL A 124 -0.03 -6.99 12.63
C VAL A 124 0.51 -8.33 12.06
N SER A 125 0.98 -8.17 10.82
CA SER A 125 1.95 -8.97 10.06
C SER A 125 1.78 -10.49 10.02
N SER A 126 0.95 -10.96 9.10
CA SER A 126 1.22 -12.17 8.33
C SER A 126 1.88 -11.78 7.00
N THR A 127 2.98 -12.43 6.65
CA THR A 127 3.73 -12.16 5.41
C THR A 127 2.92 -12.48 4.17
N PRO A 128 2.72 -11.51 3.28
CA PRO A 128 2.35 -11.79 1.92
C PRO A 128 3.51 -12.49 1.21
N SER A 129 3.22 -13.51 0.40
CA SER A 129 4.19 -14.18 -0.48
C SER A 129 4.57 -13.28 -1.66
N MET A 130 3.77 -12.21 -1.89
CA MET A 130 4.00 -11.21 -2.90
C MET A 130 4.79 -10.02 -2.32
N PRO A 131 6.06 -9.81 -2.74
CA PRO A 131 6.87 -8.67 -2.30
C PRO A 131 6.18 -7.31 -2.51
N GLN A 132 5.29 -7.23 -3.50
CA GLN A 132 4.48 -6.05 -3.80
C GLN A 132 3.46 -5.73 -2.70
N VAL A 133 2.78 -6.75 -2.17
CA VAL A 133 1.78 -6.56 -1.11
C VAL A 133 2.48 -6.26 0.21
N GLU A 134 3.59 -6.94 0.49
CA GLU A 134 4.41 -6.65 1.66
C GLU A 134 4.95 -5.21 1.63
N GLY A 135 5.50 -4.78 0.49
CA GLY A 135 5.96 -3.40 0.30
C GLY A 135 4.84 -2.38 0.49
N PHE A 136 3.62 -2.68 0.01
CA PHE A 136 2.46 -1.82 0.24
C PHE A 136 2.07 -1.75 1.72
N ILE A 137 1.99 -2.88 2.43
CA ILE A 137 1.63 -2.91 3.86
C ILE A 137 2.67 -2.14 4.68
N LYS A 138 3.97 -2.36 4.43
CA LYS A 138 5.05 -1.61 5.08
C LYS A 138 4.93 -0.11 4.83
N ALA A 139 4.68 0.29 3.59
CA ALA A 139 4.47 1.70 3.27
C ALA A 139 3.23 2.25 4.00
N TYR A 140 2.12 1.52 3.97
CA TYR A 140 0.87 1.91 4.63
C TYR A 140 1.06 2.10 6.13
N ASP A 141 1.64 1.12 6.83
CA ASP A 141 1.91 1.21 8.26
C ASP A 141 2.88 2.36 8.58
N HIS A 142 3.92 2.54 7.76
CA HIS A 142 4.89 3.63 7.92
C HIS A 142 4.23 5.02 7.79
N PHE A 143 3.36 5.22 6.80
CA PHE A 143 2.74 6.51 6.53
C PHE A 143 1.47 6.77 7.34
N THR A 144 0.84 5.76 7.94
CA THR A 144 -0.43 5.93 8.67
C THR A 144 -0.32 5.74 10.18
N MET A 145 0.88 5.41 10.68
CA MET A 145 1.18 5.05 12.09
C MET A 145 0.44 3.78 12.56
N ASP A 146 0.77 3.26 13.75
CA ASP A 146 0.11 2.11 14.39
C ASP A 146 -1.41 2.29 14.66
N ASN A 147 -2.02 3.39 14.21
CA ASN A 147 -3.43 3.70 14.35
C ASN A 147 -3.95 4.47 13.12
N ALA A 148 -4.24 3.74 12.04
CA ALA A 148 -5.22 4.19 11.07
C ALA A 148 -6.50 4.58 11.83
N HIS A 149 -6.74 5.89 11.98
CA HIS A 149 -7.98 6.42 12.53
C HIS A 149 -9.16 5.78 11.80
N PRO A 150 -10.36 5.68 12.42
CA PRO A 150 -11.52 5.13 11.74
C PRO A 150 -11.87 6.03 10.55
N ILE A 151 -11.37 5.65 9.38
CA ILE A 151 -11.62 6.26 8.09
C ILE A 151 -12.54 5.31 7.35
N ALA A 152 -13.49 5.89 6.64
CA ALA A 152 -14.31 5.19 5.67
C ALA A 152 -13.41 4.56 4.59
N THR A 153 -13.05 3.29 4.77
CA THR A 153 -12.19 2.53 3.85
C THR A 153 -12.86 2.25 2.51
N ASP A 154 -14.18 2.45 2.46
CA ASP A 154 -15.03 2.44 1.27
C ASP A 154 -15.14 3.81 0.60
N SER A 155 -14.51 4.86 1.13
CA SER A 155 -14.52 6.18 0.49
C SER A 155 -13.63 6.22 -0.77
N LEU A 156 -14.06 7.00 -1.76
CA LEU A 156 -13.28 7.25 -2.98
C LEU A 156 -11.90 7.81 -2.65
N TRP A 157 -11.84 8.73 -1.69
CA TRP A 157 -10.60 9.33 -1.23
C TRP A 157 -9.61 8.28 -0.69
N PHE A 158 -10.08 7.34 0.13
CA PHE A 158 -9.23 6.29 0.68
C PHE A 158 -8.69 5.39 -0.43
N SER A 159 -9.51 5.02 -1.40
CA SER A 159 -9.06 4.31 -2.59
C SER A 159 -7.96 5.08 -3.35
N LEU A 160 -8.15 6.37 -3.60
CA LEU A 160 -7.16 7.22 -4.28
C LEU A 160 -5.85 7.31 -3.49
N PHE A 161 -5.93 7.46 -2.17
CA PHE A 161 -4.76 7.45 -1.28
C PHE A 161 -3.99 6.13 -1.41
N CYS A 162 -4.66 4.98 -1.27
CA CYS A 162 -4.02 3.68 -1.34
C CYS A 162 -3.41 3.40 -2.71
N HIS A 163 -4.04 3.82 -3.82
CA HIS A 163 -3.45 3.70 -5.16
C HIS A 163 -2.18 4.55 -5.30
N ARG A 164 -2.20 5.80 -4.80
CA ARG A 164 -1.00 6.65 -4.81
C ARG A 164 0.10 5.97 -4.02
N LEU A 165 -0.21 5.53 -2.81
CA LEU A 165 0.75 4.85 -1.95
C LEU A 165 1.33 3.58 -2.58
N ALA A 166 0.49 2.72 -3.14
CA ALA A 166 0.90 1.50 -3.83
C ALA A 166 1.81 1.78 -5.03
N SER A 167 1.66 2.93 -5.68
CA SER A 167 2.51 3.33 -6.81
C SER A 167 3.96 3.66 -6.42
N HIS A 168 4.25 3.89 -5.13
CA HIS A 168 5.62 4.10 -4.64
C HIS A 168 6.40 2.80 -4.50
N VAL A 169 5.74 1.69 -4.20
CA VAL A 169 6.38 0.40 -3.89
C VAL A 169 7.36 -0.04 -5.00
N PRO A 170 7.02 0.04 -6.31
CA PRO A 170 7.95 -0.32 -7.38
C PRO A 170 9.19 0.58 -7.47
N ILE A 171 9.07 1.85 -7.06
CA ILE A 171 10.22 2.76 -7.00
C ILE A 171 11.15 2.31 -5.88
N LEU A 172 10.60 2.09 -4.68
CA LEU A 172 11.38 1.65 -3.51
C LEU A 172 12.11 0.34 -3.78
N ASN A 173 11.41 -0.68 -4.31
CA ASN A 173 12.04 -1.97 -4.63
C ASN A 173 13.21 -1.81 -5.61
N ARG A 174 13.05 -0.99 -6.66
CA ARG A 174 14.14 -0.75 -7.63
C ARG A 174 15.31 0.01 -7.02
N MET A 175 15.05 0.86 -6.04
CA MET A 175 16.10 1.58 -5.32
C MET A 175 16.88 0.65 -4.42
N ASP A 176 16.19 -0.23 -3.69
CA ASP A 176 16.81 -1.27 -2.88
C ASP A 176 17.71 -2.16 -3.74
N ASP A 177 17.22 -2.59 -4.91
CA ASP A 177 18.00 -3.36 -5.88
C ASP A 177 19.25 -2.60 -6.37
N ALA A 178 19.10 -1.32 -6.76
CA ALA A 178 20.21 -0.49 -7.23
C ALA A 178 21.26 -0.20 -6.13
N MET A 179 20.80 -0.01 -4.89
CA MET A 179 21.67 0.17 -3.73
C MET A 179 22.42 -1.11 -3.41
N ALA A 180 21.76 -2.28 -3.45
CA ALA A 180 22.40 -3.58 -3.25
C ALA A 180 23.45 -3.88 -4.34
N ALA A 181 23.22 -3.41 -5.57
CA ALA A 181 24.18 -3.54 -6.67
C ALA A 181 25.34 -2.51 -6.60
N ASN A 182 25.32 -1.55 -5.67
CA ASN A 182 26.25 -0.42 -5.59
C ASN A 182 26.28 0.45 -6.87
N GLU A 183 25.16 0.54 -7.58
CA GLU A 183 25.01 1.23 -8.86
C GLU A 183 24.38 2.63 -8.70
N ARG A 184 24.57 3.28 -7.55
CA ARG A 184 23.82 4.51 -7.20
C ARG A 184 23.91 5.62 -8.26
N LEU A 185 25.08 5.81 -8.88
CA LEU A 185 25.32 6.88 -9.86
C LEU A 185 24.65 6.64 -11.22
N THR A 186 24.32 5.40 -11.58
CA THR A 186 23.66 5.08 -12.87
C THR A 186 22.13 5.26 -12.81
N HIS A 187 21.59 5.46 -11.60
CA HIS A 187 20.15 5.51 -11.33
C HIS A 187 19.64 6.90 -10.89
N ASP A 188 20.30 8.00 -11.24
CA ASP A 188 19.86 9.38 -10.93
C ASP A 188 18.39 9.66 -11.30
N TRP A 189 17.93 9.12 -12.43
CA TRP A 189 16.53 9.24 -12.85
C TRP A 189 15.54 8.61 -11.86
N LEU A 190 15.93 7.57 -11.13
CA LEU A 190 15.11 6.86 -10.16
C LEU A 190 14.91 7.69 -8.89
N PHE A 191 15.97 8.36 -8.41
CA PHE A 191 15.89 9.29 -7.28
C PHE A 191 15.02 10.50 -7.63
N LYS A 192 15.19 11.10 -8.82
CA LYS A 192 14.32 12.17 -9.31
C LYS A 192 12.86 11.74 -9.44
N LEU A 193 12.63 10.49 -9.84
CA LEU A 193 11.28 9.94 -9.92
C LEU A 193 10.69 9.70 -8.53
N GLN A 194 11.48 9.21 -7.58
CA GLN A 194 11.07 9.05 -6.19
C GLN A 194 10.70 10.39 -5.55
N GLU A 195 11.53 11.43 -5.76
CA GLU A 195 11.26 12.79 -5.31
C GLU A 195 9.90 13.29 -5.85
N LYS A 196 9.70 13.21 -7.18
CA LYS A 196 8.42 13.58 -7.80
C LYS A 196 7.24 12.77 -7.26
N SER A 197 7.48 11.51 -6.97
CA SER A 197 6.45 10.63 -6.43
C SER A 197 6.03 11.06 -5.03
N PHE A 198 6.98 11.29 -4.14
CA PHE A 198 6.70 11.80 -2.79
C PHE A 198 6.08 13.20 -2.83
N GLY A 199 6.54 14.09 -3.72
CA GLY A 199 5.91 15.39 -3.93
C GLY A 199 4.44 15.27 -4.36
N SER A 200 4.13 14.34 -5.28
CA SER A 200 2.75 14.06 -5.71
C SER A 200 1.87 13.53 -4.57
N LEU A 201 2.38 12.61 -3.75
CA LEU A 201 1.65 12.09 -2.60
C LEU A 201 1.43 13.19 -1.55
N LEU A 202 2.46 14.00 -1.26
CA LEU A 202 2.36 15.10 -0.31
C LEU A 202 1.30 16.11 -0.75
N SER A 203 1.35 16.56 -2.01
CA SER A 203 0.34 17.48 -2.56
C SER A 203 -1.07 16.92 -2.46
N PHE A 204 -1.25 15.62 -2.68
CA PHE A 204 -2.57 14.98 -2.52
C PHE A 204 -3.05 14.99 -1.06
N VAL A 205 -2.19 14.62 -0.10
CA VAL A 205 -2.58 14.59 1.32
C VAL A 205 -2.81 16.01 1.86
N ASP A 206 -2.01 16.98 1.43
CA ASP A 206 -2.15 18.40 1.80
C ASP A 206 -3.45 19.00 1.27
N ALA A 207 -3.77 18.79 -0.02
CA ALA A 207 -5.07 19.19 -0.58
C ALA A 207 -6.25 18.53 0.16
N SER A 208 -6.05 17.29 0.62
CA SER A 208 -7.06 16.55 1.39
C SER A 208 -7.30 17.10 2.79
N LEU A 209 -6.37 17.87 3.37
CA LEU A 209 -6.58 18.57 4.65
C LEU A 209 -7.62 19.68 4.51
N VAL A 210 -7.57 20.42 3.40
CA VAL A 210 -8.51 21.53 3.13
C VAL A 210 -9.93 21.02 2.93
N GLY A 211 -10.08 19.83 2.34
CA GLY A 211 -11.37 19.16 2.09
C GLY A 211 -11.76 18.09 3.10
N ALA A 212 -11.14 18.06 4.29
CA ALA A 212 -11.39 17.00 5.26
C ALA A 212 -12.78 17.15 5.93
N GLU A 213 -13.65 16.16 5.70
CA GLU A 213 -15.03 16.15 6.19
C GLU A 213 -15.16 15.70 7.65
N SER A 214 -14.07 15.18 8.26
CA SER A 214 -14.08 14.71 9.64
C SER A 214 -12.75 14.98 10.38
N PRO A 215 -12.77 15.14 11.72
CA PRO A 215 -11.57 15.22 12.54
C PRO A 215 -10.64 13.99 12.39
N GLU A 216 -11.20 12.81 12.13
CA GLU A 216 -10.47 11.57 11.87
C GLU A 216 -9.65 11.69 10.57
N ARG A 217 -10.27 12.21 9.51
CA ARG A 217 -9.61 12.44 8.21
C ARG A 217 -8.51 13.50 8.34
N VAL A 218 -8.75 14.59 9.08
CA VAL A 218 -7.72 15.60 9.38
C VAL A 218 -6.52 14.95 10.08
N ARG A 219 -6.75 14.19 11.16
CA ARG A 219 -5.66 13.56 11.93
C ARG A 219 -4.85 12.59 11.07
N PHE A 220 -5.52 11.78 10.26
CA PHE A 220 -4.82 10.88 9.35
C PHE A 220 -4.00 11.63 8.31
N CYS A 221 -4.57 12.64 7.66
CA CYS A 221 -3.85 13.44 6.68
C CYS A 221 -2.65 14.14 7.31
N LEU A 222 -2.76 14.68 8.53
CA LEU A 222 -1.63 15.29 9.23
C LEU A 222 -0.52 14.27 9.53
N ALA A 223 -0.87 13.09 10.04
CA ALA A 223 0.10 12.03 10.32
C ALA A 223 0.82 11.57 9.04
N ALA A 224 0.07 11.35 7.95
CA ALA A 224 0.61 11.00 6.66
C ALA A 224 1.49 12.12 6.08
N CYS A 225 1.07 13.38 6.16
CA CYS A 225 1.87 14.53 5.71
C CYS A 225 3.23 14.57 6.40
N VAL A 226 3.28 14.45 7.73
CA VAL A 226 4.54 14.49 8.48
C VAL A 226 5.51 13.40 8.02
N ARG A 227 5.02 12.16 7.85
CA ARG A 227 5.84 11.03 7.41
C ARG A 227 6.29 11.14 5.96
N VAL A 228 5.40 11.55 5.06
CA VAL A 228 5.76 11.80 3.66
C VAL A 228 6.78 12.94 3.57
N GLN A 229 6.66 13.99 4.38
CA GLN A 229 7.66 15.07 4.46
C GLN A 229 9.01 14.61 5.02
N GLU A 230 9.03 13.74 6.02
CA GLU A 230 10.26 13.11 6.53
C GLU A 230 10.93 12.26 5.44
N ALA A 231 10.17 11.39 4.78
CA ALA A 231 10.66 10.56 3.68
C ALA A 231 11.17 11.41 2.52
N TYR A 232 10.42 12.46 2.12
CA TYR A 232 10.81 13.39 1.07
C TYR A 232 12.13 14.10 1.42
N ARG A 233 12.27 14.64 2.63
CA ARG A 233 13.50 15.30 3.08
C ARG A 233 14.72 14.38 3.00
N ASN A 234 14.58 13.13 3.44
CA ASN A 234 15.66 12.15 3.37
C ASN A 234 16.10 11.88 1.93
N VAL A 235 15.16 11.82 0.99
CA VAL A 235 15.48 11.64 -0.44
C VAL A 235 16.17 12.87 -1.02
N THR A 236 15.70 14.08 -0.70
CA THR A 236 16.26 15.33 -1.24
C THR A 236 17.59 15.75 -0.63
N ALA A 237 17.92 15.27 0.57
CA ALA A 237 19.18 15.57 1.26
C ALA A 237 20.34 14.63 0.87
N SER A 238 20.04 13.57 0.10
CA SER A 238 20.95 12.48 -0.25
C SER A 238 21.55 12.63 -1.63
#